data_AF-A0A0J9FML3-F1
#
_entry.id   AF-A0A0J9FML3-F1
#
_cell.length_a   1.000
_cell.length_b   1.000
_cell.length_c   1.000
_cell.angle_alpha   90.00
_cell.angle_beta   90.00
_cell.angle_gamma   90.00
#
_symmetry.space_group_name_H-M   'P 1'
#
loop_
_entity.id
_entity.type
_entity.pdbx_description
1 polymer ?
#
loop_
_entity_poly.entity_id
_entity_poly.type
_entity_poly.pdbx_seq_one_letter_code
_entity_poly.pdbx_strand_id
1 'polypeptide(L)'
;GYFSLNLSANSVMRGRLDARRTLKSLVADLRVNNFYKPGPATPTGTSKRGRIIAIDKKVSDSDKKSYPAIFDTWGDFFIQGNVVDDGQINGAADYDRCMKATKDNWEYGVYNQFDKKYGTLDESTKKALKRTTPVETGTVTTHDARMAFERVMDYAGCSLHRDRVDERIVQETRTGTANYQGMNEHNGQGVVEGIDWKSVGYPKKGIIDSQDDVIPVGESSAWPELVQGVILKDSDNDGMPDEWEKKYGLNPNDASDRNGKTVDEEGTYTNLEMYMNSLVQKIVEEQNKGGVQ
;
A
#
# COMPACT_ATOMS: atom_id res chain seq x y z
N GLY A 1 -11.41 2.12 -21.20
CA GLY A 1 -12.29 2.13 -20.01
C GLY A 1 -11.42 2.23 -18.80
N TYR A 2 -11.73 3.14 -17.88
CA TYR A 2 -10.98 3.35 -16.65
C TYR A 2 -11.30 2.23 -15.66
N PHE A 3 -10.35 1.30 -15.46
CA PHE A 3 -10.39 0.35 -14.35
C PHE A 3 -10.23 1.12 -13.04
N SER A 4 -11.26 1.14 -12.20
CA SER A 4 -11.18 1.65 -10.82
C SER A 4 -10.47 0.62 -9.95
N LEU A 5 -9.15 0.74 -9.87
CA LEU A 5 -8.40 0.18 -8.75
C LEU A 5 -8.84 0.93 -7.48
N ASN A 6 -9.67 0.29 -6.64
CA ASN A 6 -9.76 0.64 -5.23
C ASN A 6 -8.47 0.18 -4.54
N LEU A 7 -7.38 0.89 -4.83
CA LEU A 7 -6.21 0.95 -3.97
C LEU A 7 -6.69 1.56 -2.65
N SER A 8 -6.61 0.81 -1.55
CA SER A 8 -6.66 1.39 -0.21
C SER A 8 -5.72 2.59 -0.23
N ALA A 9 -6.19 3.77 0.19
CA ALA A 9 -5.49 5.03 0.09
C ALA A 9 -4.11 4.98 0.80
N ASN A 10 -3.11 4.46 0.10
CA ASN A 10 -1.70 4.39 0.47
C ASN A 10 -0.90 3.93 -0.77
N SER A 11 -0.92 4.73 -1.84
CA SER A 11 0.14 4.68 -2.84
C SER A 11 0.28 6.03 -3.55
N VAL A 12 1.44 6.65 -3.33
CA VAL A 12 2.17 7.54 -4.25
C VAL A 12 1.34 8.59 -5.00
N MET A 13 1.14 9.76 -4.39
CA MET A 13 0.76 10.99 -5.10
C MET A 13 1.98 11.56 -5.87
N ARG A 14 2.20 11.08 -7.11
CA ARG A 14 2.95 11.83 -8.14
C ARG A 14 2.08 11.94 -9.40
N GLY A 15 1.31 13.02 -9.46
CA GLY A 15 0.54 13.43 -10.63
C GLY A 15 0.11 14.89 -10.51
N ARG A 16 0.37 15.70 -11.53
CA ARG A 16 0.08 17.14 -11.61
C ARG A 16 -1.37 17.44 -11.19
N LEU A 17 -1.54 18.09 -10.03
CA LEU A 17 -2.83 18.54 -9.52
C LEU A 17 -3.14 19.94 -10.09
N ASP A 18 -4.29 20.06 -10.75
CA ASP A 18 -4.83 21.31 -11.31
C ASP A 18 -4.87 22.45 -10.27
N ALA A 19 -4.37 23.61 -10.69
CA ALA A 19 -4.00 24.76 -9.85
C ALA A 19 -5.19 25.57 -9.24
N ARG A 20 -6.32 24.92 -8.90
CA ARG A 20 -7.48 25.59 -8.29
C ARG A 20 -7.90 25.06 -6.92
N ARG A 21 -7.27 24.00 -6.41
CA ARG A 21 -7.37 23.63 -4.99
C ARG A 21 -6.35 24.45 -4.21
N THR A 22 -6.86 25.42 -3.45
CA THR A 22 -6.15 26.39 -2.62
C THR A 22 -4.97 25.78 -1.86
N LEU A 23 -3.86 26.54 -1.78
CA LEU A 23 -2.58 26.21 -1.12
C LEU A 23 -2.68 25.54 0.26
N LYS A 24 -3.81 25.66 0.97
CA LYS A 24 -4.09 24.98 2.25
C LYS A 24 -4.27 23.46 2.14
N SER A 25 -4.54 22.92 0.96
CA SER A 25 -4.73 21.47 0.74
C SER A 25 -3.44 20.73 0.35
N LEU A 26 -2.32 21.45 0.18
CA LEU A 26 -1.07 20.86 -0.33
C LEU A 26 -0.28 20.07 0.74
N VAL A 27 -0.67 20.12 2.02
CA VAL A 27 0.08 19.48 3.11
C VAL A 27 -0.81 18.85 4.17
N ALA A 28 -2.03 18.45 3.79
CA ALA A 28 -2.94 17.75 4.68
C ALA A 28 -2.88 16.24 4.39
N ASP A 29 -2.16 15.50 5.23
CA ASP A 29 -2.05 14.04 5.15
C ASP A 29 -2.97 13.38 6.20
N LEU A 30 -3.67 12.35 5.76
CA LEU A 30 -4.66 11.60 6.54
C LEU A 30 -4.11 10.20 6.82
N ARG A 31 -3.74 9.94 8.07
CA ARG A 31 -3.29 8.61 8.52
C ARG A 31 -4.24 8.08 9.57
N VAL A 32 -5.31 7.46 9.11
CA VAL A 32 -6.35 6.89 9.96
C VAL A 32 -6.35 5.39 9.84
N ASN A 33 -6.33 4.71 10.99
CA ASN A 33 -6.49 3.26 11.08
C ASN A 33 -5.54 2.45 10.17
N ASN A 34 -4.29 2.87 10.04
CA ASN A 34 -3.28 2.09 9.31
C ASN A 34 -2.56 1.11 10.24
N PHE A 35 -2.17 -0.04 9.69
CA PHE A 35 -1.28 -0.99 10.34
C PHE A 35 0.14 -0.86 9.76
N TYR A 36 1.10 -0.45 10.58
CA TYR A 36 2.49 -0.29 10.21
C TYR A 36 3.30 -1.49 10.68
N LYS A 37 3.94 -2.20 9.75
CA LYS A 37 4.76 -3.37 10.08
C LYS A 37 6.21 -3.17 9.62
N PRO A 38 7.16 -2.92 10.55
CA PRO A 38 8.56 -2.77 10.19
C PRO A 38 9.15 -4.09 9.65
N GLY A 39 9.49 -4.12 8.36
CA GLY A 39 10.05 -5.31 7.72
C GLY A 39 11.44 -5.72 8.26
N PRO A 40 11.96 -6.90 7.84
CA PRO A 40 13.23 -7.45 8.32
C PRO A 40 14.43 -6.52 8.16
N ALA A 41 14.52 -5.77 7.06
CA ALA A 41 15.62 -4.85 6.80
C ALA A 41 15.64 -3.59 7.70
N THR A 42 14.54 -3.32 8.42
CA THR A 42 14.47 -2.19 9.36
C THR A 42 15.48 -2.39 10.49
N PRO A 43 16.33 -1.40 10.83
CA PRO A 43 17.29 -1.56 11.92
C PRO A 43 16.62 -1.84 13.26
N THR A 44 17.02 -2.94 13.92
CA THR A 44 16.58 -3.31 15.27
C THR A 44 17.11 -2.34 16.32
N GLY A 45 16.39 -2.21 17.43
CA GLY A 45 16.78 -1.33 18.54
C GLY A 45 16.70 0.17 18.24
N THR A 46 16.13 0.56 17.10
CA THR A 46 16.05 1.98 16.69
C THR A 46 14.62 2.52 16.74
N SER A 47 14.48 3.86 16.81
CA SER A 47 13.18 4.54 16.78
C SER A 47 12.35 4.22 15.52
N LYS A 48 13.00 3.78 14.43
CA LYS A 48 12.36 3.38 13.17
C LYS A 48 11.36 2.24 13.34
N ARG A 49 11.51 1.40 14.37
CA ARG A 49 10.58 0.29 14.66
C ARG A 49 9.22 0.77 15.16
N GLY A 50 9.16 1.94 15.82
CA GLY A 50 7.91 2.55 16.29
C GLY A 50 7.42 3.72 15.42
N ARG A 51 7.91 3.86 14.18
CA ARG A 51 7.66 5.06 13.37
C ARG A 51 6.37 4.93 12.56
N ILE A 52 5.48 5.93 12.71
CA ILE A 52 4.34 6.15 11.82
C ILE A 52 4.75 7.11 10.70
N ILE A 53 5.38 8.22 11.05
CA ILE A 53 5.91 9.21 10.10
C ILE A 53 7.05 9.99 10.75
N ALA A 54 8.05 10.37 9.95
CA ALA A 54 9.07 11.35 10.32
C ALA A 54 8.82 12.61 9.49
N ILE A 55 8.17 13.60 10.11
CA ILE A 55 7.80 14.85 9.42
C ILE A 55 9.06 15.70 9.24
N ASP A 56 9.24 16.22 8.04
CA ASP A 56 10.33 17.10 7.66
C ASP A 56 9.75 18.38 7.03
N LYS A 57 10.54 19.46 7.00
CA LYS A 57 10.18 20.69 6.30
C LYS A 57 11.34 21.17 5.45
N LYS A 58 11.02 21.88 4.37
CA LYS A 58 12.06 22.45 3.52
C LYS A 58 12.73 23.63 4.24
N VAL A 59 14.01 23.48 4.57
CA VAL A 59 14.80 24.51 5.27
C VAL A 59 15.82 25.22 4.38
N SER A 60 16.15 24.67 3.20
CA SER A 60 17.07 25.29 2.25
C SER A 60 16.85 24.76 0.82
N ASP A 61 17.40 25.48 -0.17
CA ASP A 61 17.44 25.09 -1.58
C ASP A 61 18.87 25.31 -2.07
N SER A 62 19.52 24.30 -2.65
CA SER A 62 20.80 24.50 -3.34
C SER A 62 20.64 25.35 -4.61
N ASP A 63 19.45 25.37 -5.23
CA ASP A 63 19.28 25.80 -6.63
C ASP A 63 18.20 26.87 -6.89
N LYS A 64 17.95 27.76 -5.92
CA LYS A 64 17.16 29.02 -6.05
C LYS A 64 15.62 28.88 -6.29
N LYS A 65 14.89 29.28 -5.24
CA LYS A 65 13.70 30.17 -5.26
C LYS A 65 12.42 29.78 -6.04
N SER A 66 12.14 28.52 -6.35
CA SER A 66 10.88 28.22 -7.05
C SER A 66 9.61 28.29 -6.17
N TYR A 67 9.72 28.16 -4.84
CA TYR A 67 8.54 28.15 -3.94
C TYR A 67 8.84 28.71 -2.53
N PRO A 68 8.97 30.03 -2.33
CA PRO A 68 9.27 30.63 -1.02
C PRO A 68 8.22 30.28 0.06
N ALA A 69 6.96 30.08 -0.32
CA ALA A 69 5.85 29.85 0.59
C ALA A 69 5.87 28.52 1.35
N ILE A 70 6.73 27.56 0.96
CA ILE A 70 6.86 26.25 1.63
C ILE A 70 8.11 26.14 2.52
N PHE A 71 8.98 27.17 2.51
CA PHE A 71 10.16 27.16 3.37
C PHE A 71 9.79 27.39 4.82
N ASP A 72 10.48 26.66 5.69
CA ASP A 72 10.28 26.65 7.13
C ASP A 72 8.84 26.42 7.59
N THR A 73 8.00 25.93 6.70
CA THR A 73 6.58 25.71 6.91
C THR A 73 6.34 24.24 7.19
N TRP A 74 5.73 23.95 8.34
CA TRP A 74 5.26 22.62 8.67
C TRP A 74 3.95 22.32 7.94
N GLY A 75 3.73 21.05 7.60
CA GLY A 75 2.39 20.56 7.27
C GLY A 75 1.50 20.42 8.51
N ASP A 76 0.24 20.11 8.30
CA ASP A 76 -0.70 19.78 9.36
C ASP A 76 -1.40 18.44 9.08
N PHE A 77 -1.42 17.55 10.06
CA PHE A 77 -1.69 16.14 9.87
C PHE A 77 -2.84 15.69 10.77
N PHE A 78 -3.70 14.82 10.24
CA PHE A 78 -4.67 14.08 11.06
C PHE A 78 -4.20 12.62 11.16
N ILE A 79 -3.75 12.23 12.34
CA ILE A 79 -3.16 10.91 12.62
C ILE A 79 -3.90 10.30 13.81
N GLN A 80 -4.61 9.20 13.58
CA GLN A 80 -5.41 8.55 14.63
C GLN A 80 -5.64 7.06 14.33
N GLY A 81 -5.75 6.26 15.40
CA GLY A 81 -6.19 4.85 15.31
C GLY A 81 -5.21 3.92 14.62
N ASN A 82 -3.99 4.38 14.33
CA ASN A 82 -2.97 3.54 13.71
C ASN A 82 -2.38 2.58 14.73
N VAL A 83 -2.01 1.41 14.25
CA VAL A 83 -1.29 0.38 15.00
C VAL A 83 0.09 0.23 14.36
N VAL A 84 1.14 0.24 15.16
CA VAL A 84 2.46 -0.24 14.76
C VAL A 84 2.64 -1.63 15.34
N ASP A 85 3.06 -2.57 14.49
CA ASP A 85 3.00 -4.01 14.70
C ASP A 85 3.23 -4.40 16.16
N ASP A 86 2.16 -4.87 16.78
CA ASP A 86 2.04 -5.22 18.19
C ASP A 86 2.02 -6.75 18.40
N GLY A 87 2.45 -7.51 17.38
CA GLY A 87 2.76 -8.93 17.49
C GLY A 87 4.13 -9.18 18.14
N GLN A 88 4.51 -10.45 18.36
CA GLN A 88 5.86 -10.80 18.82
C GLN A 88 6.89 -10.55 17.71
N ILE A 89 7.57 -9.41 17.76
CA ILE A 89 8.62 -9.04 16.79
C ILE A 89 9.95 -8.85 17.51
N ASN A 90 11.04 -9.30 16.89
CA ASN A 90 12.44 -8.84 17.01
C ASN A 90 12.89 -8.31 18.40
N GLY A 91 12.54 -9.02 19.48
CA GLY A 91 12.97 -8.73 20.84
C GLY A 91 12.17 -7.64 21.57
N ALA A 92 12.25 -7.67 22.90
CA ALA A 92 11.41 -6.86 23.80
C ALA A 92 11.51 -5.34 23.55
N ALA A 93 12.69 -4.85 23.12
CA ALA A 93 12.89 -3.43 22.90
C ALA A 93 12.17 -2.92 21.63
N ASP A 94 12.11 -3.72 20.56
CA ASP A 94 11.39 -3.34 19.35
C ASP A 94 9.88 -3.38 19.60
N TYR A 95 9.43 -4.43 20.28
CA TYR A 95 8.04 -4.56 20.75
C TYR A 95 7.58 -3.36 21.60
N ASP A 96 8.37 -2.94 22.59
CA ASP A 96 8.05 -1.78 23.43
C ASP A 96 7.86 -0.50 22.61
N ARG A 97 8.68 -0.28 21.57
CA ARG A 97 8.57 0.89 20.68
C ARG A 97 7.29 0.85 19.85
N CYS A 98 6.95 -0.31 19.28
CA CYS A 98 5.70 -0.48 18.56
C CYS A 98 4.49 -0.25 19.46
N MET A 99 4.48 -0.85 20.65
CA MET A 99 3.40 -0.70 21.63
C MET A 99 3.21 0.73 22.07
N LYS A 100 4.30 1.48 22.32
CA LYS A 100 4.24 2.90 22.64
C LYS A 100 3.62 3.72 21.50
N ALA A 101 4.02 3.47 20.25
CA ALA A 101 3.45 4.16 19.09
C ALA A 101 1.99 3.78 18.83
N THR A 102 1.60 2.53 19.05
CA THR A 102 0.19 2.08 18.99
C THR A 102 -0.66 2.75 20.07
N LYS A 103 -0.14 2.87 21.30
CA LYS A 103 -0.85 3.50 22.41
C LYS A 103 -0.97 5.01 22.25
N ASP A 104 0.07 5.66 21.74
CA ASP A 104 0.09 7.09 21.45
C ASP A 104 0.82 7.36 20.13
N ASN A 105 0.03 7.44 19.06
CA ASN A 105 0.52 7.69 17.70
C ASN A 105 1.32 8.99 17.63
N TRP A 106 0.91 10.03 18.35
CA TRP A 106 1.51 11.36 18.23
C TRP A 106 2.83 11.43 18.99
N GLU A 107 2.86 11.00 20.24
CA GLU A 107 4.08 11.11 21.04
C GLU A 107 5.20 10.23 20.49
N TYR A 108 4.93 8.94 20.27
CA TYR A 108 5.97 7.97 19.93
C TYR A 108 6.08 7.68 18.43
N GLY A 109 4.97 7.74 17.71
CA GLY A 109 4.91 7.50 16.27
C GLY A 109 5.24 8.71 15.40
N VAL A 110 5.19 9.93 15.96
CA VAL A 110 5.35 11.20 15.23
C VAL A 110 6.41 12.09 15.88
N TYR A 111 6.16 12.67 17.06
CA TYR A 111 7.05 13.69 17.65
C TYR A 111 8.46 13.14 17.96
N ASN A 112 8.55 11.92 18.47
CA ASN A 112 9.83 11.24 18.73
C ASN A 112 10.55 10.74 17.45
N GLN A 113 10.00 11.01 16.26
CA GLN A 113 10.53 10.57 14.97
C GLN A 113 11.14 11.70 14.14
N PHE A 114 11.08 12.95 14.63
CA PHE A 114 11.69 14.10 13.96
C PHE A 114 13.21 13.96 13.90
N ASP A 115 13.79 14.51 12.84
CA ASP A 115 15.23 14.60 12.72
C ASP A 115 15.81 15.48 13.84
N LYS A 116 16.95 15.05 14.39
CA LYS A 116 17.63 15.76 15.50
C LYS A 116 18.02 17.19 15.14
N LYS A 117 18.16 17.53 13.85
CA LYS A 117 18.43 18.90 13.37
C LYS A 117 17.39 19.92 13.84
N TYR A 118 16.18 19.48 14.20
CA TYR A 118 15.12 20.33 14.73
C TYR A 118 15.10 20.47 16.25
N GLY A 119 15.94 19.72 16.97
CA GLY A 119 15.90 19.68 18.43
C GLY A 119 14.55 19.17 18.97
N THR A 120 14.20 19.61 20.18
CA THR A 120 12.89 19.33 20.77
C THR A 120 11.88 20.34 20.25
N LEU A 121 10.80 19.85 19.65
CA LEU A 121 9.69 20.71 19.23
C LEU A 121 8.99 21.32 20.43
N ASP A 122 8.73 22.63 20.36
CA ASP A 122 7.91 23.31 21.34
C ASP A 122 6.42 22.93 21.21
N GLU A 123 5.65 23.15 22.27
CA GLU A 123 4.24 22.76 22.34
C GLU A 123 3.36 23.50 21.33
N SER A 124 3.72 24.72 20.93
CA SER A 124 2.96 25.46 19.90
C SER A 124 3.14 24.83 18.52
N THR A 125 4.36 24.38 18.21
CA THR A 125 4.66 23.64 16.98
C THR A 125 3.96 22.28 16.97
N LYS A 126 4.02 21.51 18.06
CA LYS A 126 3.29 20.24 18.19
C LYS A 126 1.79 20.43 17.94
N LYS A 127 1.20 21.46 18.55
CA LYS A 127 -0.22 21.78 18.35
C LYS A 127 -0.54 22.18 16.90
N ALA A 128 0.32 22.95 16.25
CA ALA A 128 0.13 23.36 14.86
C ALA A 128 0.22 22.20 13.86
N LEU A 129 1.06 21.19 14.15
CA LEU A 129 1.19 19.97 13.35
C LEU A 129 -0.06 19.07 13.43
N LYS A 130 -0.80 19.11 14.54
CA LYS A 130 -1.89 18.18 14.83
C LYS A 130 -3.26 18.78 14.51
N ARG A 131 -3.89 18.27 13.46
CA ARG A 131 -5.30 18.53 13.17
C ARG A 131 -6.18 17.78 14.16
N THR A 132 -7.25 18.43 14.63
CA THR A 132 -8.28 17.81 15.47
C THR A 132 -9.43 17.22 14.66
N THR A 133 -9.49 17.54 13.36
CA THR A 133 -10.55 17.11 12.45
C THR A 133 -9.91 16.47 11.21
N PRO A 134 -10.41 15.30 10.76
CA PRO A 134 -9.89 14.65 9.57
C PRO A 134 -10.07 15.53 8.33
N VAL A 135 -9.25 15.27 7.32
CA VAL A 135 -9.45 15.83 5.98
C VAL A 135 -10.69 15.20 5.38
N GLU A 136 -11.53 15.99 4.72
CA GLU A 136 -12.72 15.48 4.04
C GLU A 136 -12.33 14.50 2.93
N THR A 137 -12.94 13.32 2.96
CA THR A 137 -12.76 12.27 1.95
C THR A 137 -14.07 12.06 1.18
N GLY A 138 -13.98 11.42 0.01
CA GLY A 138 -15.16 10.82 -0.60
C GLY A 138 -15.67 9.62 0.21
N THR A 139 -16.65 8.90 -0.34
CA THR A 139 -17.13 7.65 0.25
C THR A 139 -16.00 6.63 0.31
N VAL A 140 -15.67 6.19 1.52
CA VAL A 140 -14.63 5.19 1.77
C VAL A 140 -15.15 4.20 2.81
N THR A 141 -14.91 2.92 2.59
CA THR A 141 -15.14 1.91 3.64
C THR A 141 -13.89 1.86 4.52
N THR A 142 -14.08 2.14 5.80
CA THR A 142 -13.01 2.23 6.80
C THR A 142 -13.14 1.09 7.80
N HIS A 143 -12.03 0.40 8.06
CA HIS A 143 -11.92 -0.58 9.15
C HIS A 143 -11.02 -0.03 10.26
N ASP A 144 -10.99 -0.68 11.43
CA ASP A 144 -9.87 -0.48 12.35
C ASP A 144 -8.57 -1.05 11.77
N ALA A 145 -7.41 -0.61 12.29
CA ALA A 145 -6.12 -0.95 11.70
C ALA A 145 -5.84 -2.45 11.60
N ARG A 146 -6.22 -3.25 12.60
CA ARG A 146 -5.94 -4.70 12.56
C ARG A 146 -6.83 -5.39 11.55
N MET A 147 -8.10 -5.01 11.51
CA MET A 147 -9.00 -5.55 10.51
C MET A 147 -8.61 -5.12 9.09
N ALA A 148 -8.21 -3.87 8.89
CA ALA A 148 -7.68 -3.39 7.61
C ALA A 148 -6.48 -4.22 7.14
N PHE A 149 -5.54 -4.54 8.05
CA PHE A 149 -4.41 -5.41 7.75
C PHE A 149 -4.88 -6.79 7.28
N GLU A 150 -5.77 -7.45 8.02
CA GLU A 150 -6.30 -8.76 7.66
C GLU A 150 -7.04 -8.74 6.31
N ARG A 151 -7.87 -7.73 6.05
CA ARG A 151 -8.57 -7.57 4.77
C ARG A 151 -7.60 -7.41 3.60
N VAL A 152 -6.55 -6.60 3.76
CA VAL A 152 -5.50 -6.45 2.73
C VAL A 152 -4.77 -7.77 2.51
N MET A 153 -4.39 -8.46 3.57
CA MET A 153 -3.71 -9.75 3.47
C MET A 153 -4.57 -10.83 2.82
N ASP A 154 -5.89 -10.79 2.98
CA ASP A 154 -6.80 -11.75 2.36
C ASP A 154 -7.16 -11.40 0.92
N TYR A 155 -7.36 -10.12 0.60
CA TYR A 155 -8.03 -9.72 -0.64
C TYR A 155 -7.24 -8.79 -1.58
N ALA A 156 -6.08 -8.26 -1.17
CA ALA A 156 -5.28 -7.43 -2.07
C ALA A 156 -4.63 -8.25 -3.19
N GLY A 157 -4.42 -7.59 -4.34
CA GLY A 157 -3.78 -8.16 -5.52
C GLY A 157 -4.64 -9.19 -6.25
N CYS A 158 -3.98 -10.17 -6.88
CA CYS A 158 -4.62 -11.31 -7.55
C CYS A 158 -5.22 -12.29 -6.54
N SER A 159 -6.21 -11.86 -5.76
CA SER A 159 -6.78 -12.64 -4.65
C SER A 159 -7.81 -13.68 -5.07
N LEU A 160 -8.29 -13.65 -6.32
CA LEU A 160 -9.12 -14.72 -6.88
C LEU A 160 -8.32 -16.03 -7.01
N HIS A 161 -7.10 -15.92 -7.52
CA HIS A 161 -6.12 -17.01 -7.62
C HIS A 161 -4.73 -16.44 -7.40
N ARG A 162 -4.13 -16.76 -6.25
CA ARG A 162 -2.76 -16.39 -5.94
C ARG A 162 -1.81 -17.43 -6.48
N ASP A 163 -0.76 -16.97 -7.14
CA ASP A 163 0.37 -17.85 -7.47
C ASP A 163 1.34 -17.96 -6.27
N ARG A 164 2.41 -18.75 -6.44
CA ARG A 164 3.42 -18.93 -5.38
C ARG A 164 4.11 -17.63 -4.95
N VAL A 165 4.17 -16.62 -5.81
CA VAL A 165 4.81 -15.32 -5.54
C VAL A 165 3.88 -14.48 -4.67
N ASP A 166 2.60 -14.39 -5.04
CA ASP A 166 1.57 -13.70 -4.25
C ASP A 166 1.43 -14.33 -2.85
N GLU A 167 1.34 -15.66 -2.79
CA GLU A 167 1.27 -16.41 -1.52
C GLU A 167 2.49 -16.11 -0.64
N ARG A 168 3.70 -16.13 -1.20
CA ARG A 168 4.92 -15.79 -0.48
C ARG A 168 4.86 -14.37 0.06
N ILE A 169 4.50 -13.38 -0.76
CA ILE A 169 4.48 -11.96 -0.35
C ILE A 169 3.49 -11.76 0.81
N VAL A 170 2.31 -12.40 0.74
CA VAL A 170 1.31 -12.34 1.81
C VAL A 170 1.84 -13.00 3.08
N GLN A 171 2.44 -14.20 2.98
CA GLN A 171 2.99 -14.91 4.13
C GLN A 171 4.15 -14.15 4.80
N GLU A 172 5.09 -13.63 4.00
CA GLU A 172 6.20 -12.81 4.48
C GLU A 172 5.70 -11.51 5.15
N THR A 173 4.69 -10.88 4.58
CA THR A 173 4.07 -9.68 5.16
C THR A 173 3.35 -10.00 6.47
N ARG A 174 2.54 -11.08 6.52
CA ARG A 174 1.85 -11.55 7.73
C ARG A 174 2.84 -11.83 8.87
N THR A 175 3.90 -12.56 8.55
CA THR A 175 4.91 -12.99 9.54
C THR A 175 5.97 -11.94 9.85
N GLY A 176 6.07 -10.88 9.05
CA GLY A 176 7.14 -9.88 9.18
C GLY A 176 8.52 -10.45 8.83
N THR A 177 8.57 -11.44 7.95
CA THR A 177 9.80 -12.12 7.52
C THR A 177 10.11 -11.80 6.05
N ALA A 178 11.25 -12.27 5.56
CA ALA A 178 11.57 -12.29 4.14
C ALA A 178 12.54 -13.44 3.85
N ASN A 179 12.31 -14.15 2.75
CA ASN A 179 13.14 -15.29 2.38
C ASN A 179 14.35 -14.88 1.54
N TYR A 180 14.18 -13.85 0.71
CA TYR A 180 15.18 -13.41 -0.26
C TYR A 180 15.84 -12.09 0.13
N GLN A 181 17.00 -11.83 -0.46
CA GLN A 181 17.80 -10.62 -0.31
C GLN A 181 18.59 -10.37 -1.59
N GLY A 182 19.05 -9.14 -1.80
CA GLY A 182 19.86 -8.76 -2.95
C GLY A 182 21.18 -9.53 -3.02
N MET A 183 21.57 -9.97 -4.22
CA MET A 183 22.79 -10.76 -4.44
C MET A 183 23.84 -10.02 -5.27
N ASN A 184 23.75 -8.68 -5.40
CA ASN A 184 24.77 -7.90 -6.09
C ASN A 184 26.16 -8.10 -5.45
N GLU A 185 27.19 -8.30 -6.28
CA GLU A 185 28.55 -8.59 -5.84
C GLU A 185 29.22 -7.45 -5.03
N HIS A 186 28.76 -6.21 -5.24
CA HIS A 186 29.26 -5.03 -4.55
C HIS A 186 28.56 -4.74 -3.22
N ASN A 187 27.58 -5.57 -2.81
CA ASN A 187 26.96 -5.46 -1.50
C ASN A 187 28.01 -5.54 -0.38
N GLY A 188 27.97 -4.56 0.53
CA GLY A 188 28.90 -4.45 1.65
C GLY A 188 30.26 -3.83 1.33
N GLN A 189 30.59 -3.56 0.06
CA GLN A 189 31.95 -3.18 -0.33
C GLN A 189 32.27 -1.68 -0.16
N GLY A 190 31.27 -0.79 -0.19
CA GLY A 190 31.50 0.66 -0.11
C GLY A 190 32.15 1.21 -1.38
N VAL A 191 33.27 1.93 -1.27
CA VAL A 191 33.92 2.51 -2.45
C VAL A 191 34.80 1.48 -3.14
N VAL A 192 34.43 1.11 -4.37
CA VAL A 192 35.14 0.12 -5.21
C VAL A 192 35.44 0.79 -6.55
N GLU A 193 36.71 0.82 -6.95
CA GLU A 193 37.15 1.44 -8.21
C GLU A 193 36.68 2.90 -8.40
N GLY A 194 36.55 3.64 -7.30
CA GLY A 194 36.06 5.03 -7.30
C GLY A 194 34.54 5.17 -7.37
N ILE A 195 33.80 4.06 -7.42
CA ILE A 195 32.33 4.03 -7.33
C ILE A 195 31.93 3.80 -5.88
N ASP A 196 31.18 4.75 -5.30
CA ASP A 196 30.63 4.63 -3.95
C ASP A 196 29.35 3.78 -3.94
N TRP A 197 29.49 2.49 -3.64
CA TRP A 197 28.37 1.59 -3.40
C TRP A 197 27.77 1.85 -2.02
N LYS A 198 26.63 2.53 -1.99
CA LYS A 198 25.90 2.88 -0.76
C LYS A 198 25.33 1.67 0.01
N SER A 199 25.62 0.46 -0.43
CA SER A 199 25.17 -0.83 0.11
C SER A 199 26.10 -1.40 1.20
N VAL A 200 26.88 -0.58 1.91
CA VAL A 200 27.83 -1.02 2.97
C VAL A 200 27.18 -1.88 4.07
N GLY A 201 25.87 -1.69 4.34
CA GLY A 201 25.10 -2.47 5.32
C GLY A 201 24.22 -3.57 4.73
N TYR A 202 24.53 -4.05 3.52
CA TYR A 202 23.76 -5.01 2.73
C TYR A 202 24.59 -6.26 2.41
N PRO A 203 23.97 -7.40 2.03
CA PRO A 203 22.53 -7.57 1.76
C PRO A 203 21.66 -7.62 3.01
N LYS A 204 20.38 -7.27 2.83
CA LYS A 204 19.35 -7.39 3.86
C LYS A 204 18.14 -8.10 3.30
N LYS A 205 17.60 -9.03 4.07
CA LYS A 205 16.35 -9.72 3.73
C LYS A 205 15.21 -8.73 3.48
N GLY A 206 14.47 -8.96 2.40
CA GLY A 206 13.35 -8.14 1.96
C GLY A 206 13.73 -6.96 1.05
N ILE A 207 15.00 -6.81 0.70
CA ILE A 207 15.46 -5.84 -0.32
C ILE A 207 16.22 -6.64 -1.36
N ILE A 208 15.72 -6.64 -2.60
CA ILE A 208 16.30 -7.34 -3.75
C ILE A 208 16.95 -6.34 -4.70
N ASP A 209 17.99 -6.77 -5.41
CA ASP A 209 18.71 -5.99 -6.41
C ASP A 209 18.21 -6.31 -7.83
N SER A 210 17.72 -7.53 -8.05
CA SER A 210 17.19 -8.05 -9.31
C SER A 210 16.03 -9.02 -9.07
N GLN A 211 15.19 -9.24 -10.08
CA GLN A 211 14.24 -10.35 -10.08
C GLN A 211 14.93 -11.71 -9.91
N ASP A 212 16.19 -11.84 -10.33
CA ASP A 212 16.92 -13.10 -10.25
C ASP A 212 17.25 -13.49 -8.79
N ASP A 213 17.25 -12.53 -7.86
CA ASP A 213 17.47 -12.76 -6.43
C ASP A 213 16.34 -13.57 -5.78
N VAL A 214 15.18 -13.67 -6.44
CA VAL A 214 14.01 -14.38 -5.93
C VAL A 214 13.70 -15.68 -6.68
N ILE A 215 14.66 -16.20 -7.47
CA ILE A 215 14.59 -17.52 -8.09
C ILE A 215 14.60 -18.58 -6.97
N PRO A 216 13.56 -19.43 -6.86
CA PRO A 216 13.55 -20.50 -5.88
C PRO A 216 14.66 -21.52 -6.12
N VAL A 217 15.12 -22.18 -5.04
CA VAL A 217 16.15 -23.22 -5.13
C VAL A 217 15.69 -24.33 -6.08
N GLY A 218 16.47 -24.58 -7.13
CA GLY A 218 16.18 -25.61 -8.13
C GLY A 218 15.34 -25.13 -9.31
N GLU A 219 14.91 -23.87 -9.33
CA GLU A 219 14.24 -23.25 -10.48
C GLU A 219 15.20 -22.39 -11.31
N SER A 220 14.83 -22.11 -12.56
CA SER A 220 15.59 -21.24 -13.47
C SER A 220 14.96 -19.86 -13.63
N SER A 221 13.81 -19.59 -13.02
CA SER A 221 13.03 -18.37 -13.18
C SER A 221 12.39 -17.94 -11.87
N ALA A 222 12.33 -16.62 -11.66
CA ALA A 222 11.60 -16.01 -10.56
C ALA A 222 10.09 -16.13 -10.75
N TRP A 223 9.65 -16.10 -12.01
CA TRP A 223 8.25 -16.13 -12.42
C TRP A 223 7.75 -17.57 -12.48
N PRO A 224 6.65 -17.89 -11.77
CA PRO A 224 6.03 -19.20 -11.87
C PRO A 224 5.40 -19.41 -13.25
N GLU A 225 5.34 -20.67 -13.67
CA GLU A 225 4.50 -21.06 -14.78
C GLU A 225 3.03 -21.00 -14.35
N LEU A 226 2.21 -20.24 -15.07
CA LEU A 226 0.79 -20.12 -14.78
C LEU A 226 0.03 -21.26 -15.45
N VAL A 227 -0.60 -22.09 -14.64
CA VAL A 227 -1.42 -23.20 -15.13
C VAL A 227 -2.81 -22.67 -15.48
N GLN A 228 -3.22 -22.84 -16.73
CA GLN A 228 -4.55 -22.48 -17.17
C GLN A 228 -5.59 -23.38 -16.51
N GLY A 229 -6.64 -22.77 -15.96
CA GLY A 229 -7.79 -23.48 -15.40
C GLY A 229 -8.74 -24.04 -16.47
N VAL A 230 -9.94 -24.41 -16.03
CA VAL A 230 -11.01 -24.84 -16.94
C VAL A 230 -11.41 -23.68 -17.83
N ILE A 231 -11.31 -23.88 -19.14
CA ILE A 231 -11.80 -22.92 -20.13
C ILE A 231 -13.32 -23.01 -20.15
N LEU A 232 -13.98 -21.91 -19.81
CA LEU A 232 -15.42 -21.80 -19.98
C LEU A 232 -15.71 -21.56 -21.47
N LYS A 233 -16.76 -22.22 -21.98
CA LYS A 233 -17.17 -22.05 -23.38
C LYS A 233 -17.76 -20.66 -23.57
N ASP A 234 -17.26 -19.96 -24.57
CA ASP A 234 -17.67 -18.66 -25.06
C ASP A 234 -17.79 -18.82 -26.59
N SER A 235 -19.02 -18.89 -27.10
CA SER A 235 -19.27 -19.33 -28.49
C SER A 235 -19.10 -18.22 -29.52
N ASP A 236 -19.28 -16.96 -29.13
CA ASP A 236 -19.09 -15.80 -29.99
C ASP A 236 -17.82 -14.98 -29.70
N ASN A 237 -17.04 -15.43 -28.71
CA ASN A 237 -15.73 -14.89 -28.29
C ASN A 237 -15.81 -13.44 -27.82
N ASP A 238 -16.87 -13.12 -27.10
CA ASP A 238 -17.17 -11.77 -26.68
C ASP A 238 -16.58 -11.41 -25.30
N GLY A 239 -16.09 -12.43 -24.58
CA GLY A 239 -15.52 -12.34 -23.24
C GLY A 239 -16.44 -12.81 -22.11
N MET A 240 -17.66 -13.26 -22.42
CA MET A 240 -18.64 -13.80 -21.48
C MET A 240 -18.89 -15.29 -21.77
N PRO A 241 -18.95 -16.16 -20.75
CA PRO A 241 -19.28 -17.57 -20.96
C PRO A 241 -20.75 -17.81 -21.31
N ASP A 242 -21.00 -18.77 -22.21
CA ASP A 242 -22.34 -19.21 -22.63
C ASP A 242 -23.31 -19.42 -21.45
N GLU A 243 -22.81 -20.05 -20.37
CA GLU A 243 -23.62 -20.37 -19.19
C GLU A 243 -23.97 -19.14 -18.36
N TRP A 244 -23.08 -18.13 -18.33
CA TRP A 244 -23.37 -16.86 -17.68
C TRP A 244 -24.41 -16.09 -18.49
N GLU A 245 -24.21 -15.97 -19.81
CA GLU A 245 -25.15 -15.30 -20.70
C GLU A 245 -26.56 -15.86 -20.61
N LYS A 246 -26.72 -17.20 -20.71
CA LYS A 246 -28.02 -17.87 -20.57
C LYS A 246 -28.67 -17.57 -19.22
N LYS A 247 -27.89 -17.53 -18.13
CA LYS A 247 -28.39 -17.23 -16.78
C LYS A 247 -28.99 -15.82 -16.71
N TYR A 248 -28.45 -14.87 -17.47
CA TYR A 248 -28.89 -13.49 -17.49
C TYR A 248 -29.74 -13.12 -18.72
N GLY A 249 -30.17 -14.11 -19.51
CA GLY A 249 -31.08 -13.93 -20.65
C GLY A 249 -30.46 -13.31 -21.89
N LEU A 250 -29.13 -13.38 -22.02
CA LEU A 250 -28.36 -12.96 -23.19
C LEU A 250 -28.27 -14.08 -24.23
N ASN A 251 -27.76 -13.77 -25.43
CA ASN A 251 -27.64 -14.72 -26.53
C ASN A 251 -26.17 -15.14 -26.73
N PRO A 252 -25.78 -16.38 -26.40
CA PRO A 252 -24.40 -16.88 -26.55
C PRO A 252 -23.81 -16.90 -27.97
N ASN A 253 -24.54 -16.41 -28.97
CA ASN A 253 -24.07 -16.34 -30.35
C ASN A 253 -24.15 -14.90 -30.91
N ASP A 254 -24.31 -13.90 -30.05
CA ASP A 254 -24.39 -12.48 -30.41
C ASP A 254 -23.45 -11.60 -29.57
N ALA A 255 -22.18 -11.57 -29.97
CA ALA A 255 -21.12 -10.79 -29.34
C ALA A 255 -21.38 -9.28 -29.23
N SER A 256 -22.44 -8.76 -29.86
CA SER A 256 -22.82 -7.35 -29.73
C SER A 256 -23.55 -7.05 -28.42
N ASP A 257 -24.18 -8.06 -27.81
CA ASP A 257 -24.99 -7.88 -26.60
C ASP A 257 -24.14 -7.61 -25.35
N ARG A 258 -22.85 -7.93 -25.35
CA ARG A 258 -21.86 -7.52 -24.33
C ARG A 258 -21.84 -6.03 -24.02
N ASN A 259 -22.15 -5.20 -25.02
CA ASN A 259 -22.20 -3.75 -24.92
C ASN A 259 -23.57 -3.24 -24.46
N GLY A 260 -24.59 -4.11 -24.48
CA GLY A 260 -25.88 -3.85 -23.88
C GLY A 260 -25.73 -3.64 -22.36
N LYS A 261 -26.75 -3.04 -21.75
CA LYS A 261 -26.82 -2.76 -20.31
C LYS A 261 -28.04 -3.39 -19.69
N THR A 262 -28.41 -4.56 -20.18
CA THR A 262 -29.67 -5.24 -19.85
C THR A 262 -29.58 -6.00 -18.54
N VAL A 263 -28.36 -6.35 -18.11
CA VAL A 263 -28.09 -7.05 -16.84
C VAL A 263 -27.99 -6.08 -15.66
N ASP A 264 -27.48 -4.88 -15.89
CA ASP A 264 -27.40 -3.83 -14.86
C ASP A 264 -28.77 -3.18 -14.65
N GLU A 265 -29.32 -3.28 -13.44
CA GLU A 265 -30.63 -2.70 -13.08
C GLU A 265 -30.63 -1.16 -13.23
N GLU A 266 -29.49 -0.51 -13.05
CA GLU A 266 -29.34 0.94 -13.20
C GLU A 266 -29.03 1.36 -14.64
N GLY A 267 -28.69 0.42 -15.52
CA GLY A 267 -28.31 0.71 -16.91
C GLY A 267 -27.05 1.57 -17.05
N THR A 268 -26.14 1.52 -16.08
CA THR A 268 -24.88 2.26 -16.05
C THR A 268 -23.77 1.46 -16.72
N TYR A 269 -23.65 0.18 -16.39
CA TYR A 269 -22.57 -0.72 -16.81
C TYR A 269 -23.01 -1.66 -17.95
N THR A 270 -22.05 -2.08 -18.77
CA THR A 270 -22.33 -3.06 -19.83
C THR A 270 -22.45 -4.49 -19.27
N ASN A 271 -23.05 -5.38 -20.04
CA ASN A 271 -23.16 -6.79 -19.67
C ASN A 271 -21.79 -7.43 -19.43
N LEU A 272 -20.77 -7.08 -20.23
CA LEU A 272 -19.39 -7.49 -20.00
C LEU A 272 -18.83 -6.99 -18.66
N GLU A 273 -19.07 -5.72 -18.30
CA GLU A 273 -18.63 -5.16 -17.02
C GLU A 273 -19.33 -5.86 -15.85
N MET A 274 -20.62 -6.19 -15.99
CA MET A 274 -21.37 -6.98 -15.01
C MET A 274 -20.81 -8.39 -14.86
N TYR A 275 -20.44 -9.05 -15.96
CA TYR A 275 -19.76 -10.34 -15.91
C TYR A 275 -18.43 -10.25 -15.16
N MET A 276 -17.55 -9.32 -15.54
CA MET A 276 -16.26 -9.12 -14.87
C MET A 276 -16.42 -8.84 -13.38
N ASN A 277 -17.41 -8.02 -12.99
CA ASN A 277 -17.71 -7.76 -11.59
C ASN A 277 -18.17 -9.03 -10.86
N SER A 278 -19.03 -9.85 -11.48
CA SER A 278 -19.55 -11.08 -10.87
C SER A 278 -18.45 -12.10 -10.53
N LEU A 279 -17.34 -12.10 -11.26
CA LEU A 279 -16.18 -12.98 -10.99
C LEU A 279 -15.54 -12.70 -9.62
N VAL A 280 -15.61 -11.45 -9.16
CA VAL A 280 -14.96 -11.00 -7.92
C VAL A 280 -15.95 -10.47 -6.89
N GLN A 281 -17.26 -10.60 -7.13
CA GLN A 281 -18.30 -10.04 -6.27
C GLN A 281 -18.14 -10.47 -4.80
N LYS A 282 -17.93 -11.77 -4.55
CA LYS A 282 -17.70 -12.29 -3.20
C LYS A 282 -16.47 -11.68 -2.53
N ILE A 283 -15.40 -11.45 -3.29
CA ILE A 283 -14.18 -10.78 -2.78
C ILE A 283 -14.52 -9.33 -2.39
N VAL A 284 -15.29 -8.63 -3.22
CA VAL A 284 -15.70 -7.24 -2.97
C VAL A 284 -16.59 -7.13 -1.72
N GLU A 285 -17.52 -8.06 -1.53
CA GLU A 285 -18.38 -8.11 -0.35
C GLU A 285 -17.57 -8.41 0.92
N GLU A 286 -16.73 -9.44 0.89
CA GLU A 286 -15.96 -9.86 2.06
C GLU A 286 -14.84 -8.89 2.42
N GLN A 287 -14.20 -8.19 1.46
CA GLN A 287 -13.21 -7.16 1.80
C GLN A 287 -13.81 -5.97 2.55
N ASN A 288 -15.07 -5.63 2.25
CA ASN A 288 -15.77 -4.50 2.86
C ASN A 288 -16.45 -4.86 4.19
N LYS A 289 -16.69 -6.14 4.44
CA LYS A 289 -17.39 -6.63 5.63
C LYS A 289 -16.76 -6.15 6.94
N GLY A 290 -17.61 -5.63 7.83
CA GLY A 290 -17.19 -5.08 9.12
C GLY A 290 -16.60 -3.67 9.05
N GLY A 291 -16.52 -3.07 7.86
CA GLY A 291 -16.13 -1.67 7.69
C GLY A 291 -17.32 -0.72 7.89
N VAL A 292 -16.99 0.55 8.16
CA VAL A 292 -17.95 1.67 8.27
C VAL A 292 -17.72 2.64 7.12
N GLN A 293 -18.80 3.23 6.59
CA GLN A 293 -18.74 4.30 5.58
C GLN A 293 -18.84 5.67 6.23
#